data_AF-A0A971KC10-F1
#
_entry.id   AF-A0A971KC10-F1
#
_cell.length_a   1.000
_cell.length_b   1.000
_cell.length_c   1.000
_cell.angle_alpha   90.00
_cell.angle_beta   90.00
_cell.angle_gamma   90.00
#
_symmetry.space_group_name_H-M   'P 1'
#
loop_
_entity.id
_entity.type
_entity.pdbx_description
1 polymer ?
#
loop_
_entity_poly.entity_id
_entity_poly.type
_entity_poly.pdbx_seq_one_letter_code
_entity_poly.pdbx_strand_id
1 'polypeptide(L)'
;MRARRSSEETAEITCNLVKRLYGDKVRVEYYDMAMPDEAASQAHLVAKVPGNRQFYPMVFINDELKSVGSAEYHQVLYLVRETID
;
A
#
# COMPACT_ATOMS: atom_id res chain seq x y z
N MET A 1 -24.61 -9.65 -5.86
CA MET A 1 -23.42 -9.86 -5.00
C MET A 1 -22.21 -9.30 -5.75
N ARG A 2 -21.63 -8.17 -5.32
CA ARG A 2 -20.36 -7.69 -5.93
C ARG A 2 -19.26 -8.62 -5.40
N ALA A 3 -18.45 -9.20 -6.29
CA ALA A 3 -17.25 -9.91 -5.88
C ALA A 3 -16.39 -8.98 -5.03
N ARG A 4 -15.99 -9.43 -3.83
CA ARG A 4 -14.93 -8.75 -3.08
C ARG A 4 -13.66 -8.86 -3.94
N ARG A 5 -13.11 -7.73 -4.34
CA ARG A 5 -11.80 -7.69 -5.02
C ARG A 5 -10.73 -8.24 -4.07
N SER A 6 -9.72 -8.92 -4.61
CA SER A 6 -8.58 -9.36 -3.82
C SER A 6 -7.74 -8.15 -3.39
N SER A 7 -6.93 -8.31 -2.35
CA SER A 7 -5.98 -7.27 -1.92
C SER A 7 -4.99 -6.90 -3.03
N GLU A 8 -4.61 -7.87 -3.87
CA GLU A 8 -3.79 -7.69 -5.07
C GLU A 8 -4.50 -6.80 -6.10
N GLU A 9 -5.73 -7.14 -6.52
CA GLU A 9 -6.49 -6.36 -7.51
C GLU A 9 -6.71 -4.91 -7.04
N THR A 10 -7.04 -4.71 -5.76
CA THR A 10 -7.19 -3.38 -5.17
C THR A 10 -5.86 -2.61 -5.14
N ALA A 11 -4.75 -3.28 -4.81
CA ALA A 11 -3.43 -2.65 -4.77
C ALA A 11 -2.96 -2.24 -6.18
N GLU A 12 -3.12 -3.11 -7.19
CA GLU A 12 -2.74 -2.82 -8.57
C GLU A 12 -3.50 -1.63 -9.15
N ILE A 13 -4.84 -1.62 -9.01
CA ILE A 13 -5.68 -0.49 -9.45
C ILE A 13 -5.21 0.80 -8.79
N THR A 14 -4.97 0.76 -7.48
CA THR A 14 -4.54 1.92 -6.71
C THR A 14 -3.16 2.40 -7.14
N CYS A 15 -2.19 1.50 -7.33
CA CYS A 15 -0.86 1.84 -7.83
C CYS A 15 -0.93 2.55 -9.19
N ASN A 16 -1.72 2.01 -10.12
CA ASN A 16 -1.89 2.58 -11.45
C ASN A 16 -2.53 3.98 -11.41
N LEU A 17 -3.53 4.18 -10.54
CA LEU A 17 -4.18 5.49 -10.39
C LEU A 17 -3.25 6.53 -9.76
N VAL A 18 -2.51 6.17 -8.70
CA VAL A 18 -1.57 7.07 -8.03
C VAL A 18 -0.45 7.49 -9.01
N LYS A 19 0.14 6.52 -9.74
CA LYS A 19 1.14 6.81 -10.78
C LYS A 19 0.59 7.75 -11.85
N ARG A 20 -0.64 7.53 -12.32
CA ARG A 20 -1.27 8.37 -13.35
C ARG A 20 -1.52 9.80 -12.88
N LEU A 21 -1.87 10.01 -11.62
CA LEU A 21 -2.24 11.33 -11.09
C LEU A 21 -1.04 12.18 -10.67
N TYR A 22 -0.03 11.55 -10.06
CA TYR A 22 1.11 12.27 -9.50
C TYR A 22 2.38 12.16 -10.36
N GLY A 23 2.40 11.26 -11.35
CA GLY A 23 3.52 11.11 -12.28
C GLY A 23 4.84 10.90 -11.54
N ASP A 24 5.85 11.66 -11.94
CA ASP A 24 7.21 11.56 -11.40
C ASP A 24 7.36 12.03 -9.95
N LYS A 25 6.31 12.60 -9.34
CA LYS A 25 6.33 13.00 -7.92
C LYS A 25 6.25 11.82 -6.96
N VAL A 26 5.91 10.63 -7.45
CA VAL A 26 5.73 9.42 -6.63
C VAL A 26 6.40 8.22 -7.26
N ARG A 27 6.94 7.34 -6.42
CA ARG A 27 7.27 5.95 -6.76
C ARG A 27 6.30 5.06 -6.01
N VAL A 28 5.61 4.17 -6.72
CA VAL A 28 4.64 3.25 -6.11
C VAL A 28 5.02 1.83 -6.44
N GLU A 29 5.17 1.04 -5.40
CA GLU A 29 5.58 -0.36 -5.44
C GLU A 29 4.57 -1.19 -4.66
N TYR A 30 4.25 -2.36 -5.20
CA TYR A 30 3.43 -3.37 -4.56
C TYR A 30 4.32 -4.56 -4.22
N TYR A 31 4.13 -5.09 -3.01
CA TYR A 31 4.83 -6.28 -2.55
C TYR A 31 3.81 -7.27 -1.98
N ASP A 32 3.80 -8.48 -2.51
CA ASP A 32 3.02 -9.60 -2.01
C ASP A 32 3.77 -10.29 -0.87
N MET A 33 3.25 -10.15 0.36
CA MET A 33 3.86 -10.79 1.52
C MET A 33 3.65 -12.32 1.56
N ALA A 34 2.87 -12.90 0.63
CA ALA A 34 2.86 -14.34 0.41
C ALA A 34 4.09 -14.83 -0.37
N MET A 35 4.79 -13.93 -1.09
CA MET A 35 6.04 -14.24 -1.79
C MET A 35 7.24 -14.11 -0.84
N PRO A 36 8.01 -15.19 -0.57
CA PRO A 36 9.08 -15.17 0.42
C PRO A 36 10.16 -14.12 0.16
N ASP A 37 10.57 -13.94 -1.09
CA ASP A 37 11.63 -13.00 -1.47
C ASP A 37 11.20 -11.54 -1.27
N GLU A 38 9.94 -11.23 -1.59
CA GLU A 38 9.38 -9.89 -1.39
C GLU A 38 9.20 -9.58 0.10
N ALA A 39 8.66 -10.54 0.85
CA ALA A 39 8.54 -10.46 2.31
C ALA A 39 9.90 -10.25 2.98
N ALA A 40 10.94 -10.96 2.55
CA ALA A 40 12.30 -10.77 3.07
C ALA A 40 12.84 -9.37 2.75
N SER A 41 12.63 -8.87 1.52
CA SER A 41 13.08 -7.54 1.10
C SER A 41 12.43 -6.40 1.91
N GLN A 42 11.16 -6.57 2.30
CA GLN A 42 10.38 -5.56 3.01
C GLN A 42 10.22 -5.83 4.52
N ALA A 43 10.92 -6.81 5.06
CA ALA A 43 10.83 -7.19 6.48
C ALA A 43 11.07 -6.00 7.43
N HIS A 44 11.93 -5.06 7.02
CA HIS A 44 12.25 -3.84 7.77
C HIS A 44 11.06 -2.87 7.92
N LEU A 45 10.10 -2.86 6.98
CA LEU A 45 8.87 -2.08 7.09
C LEU A 45 7.88 -2.75 8.04
N VAL A 46 7.69 -4.06 7.87
CA VAL A 46 6.75 -4.86 8.69
C VAL A 46 7.19 -4.90 10.15
N ALA A 47 8.49 -4.97 10.43
CA ALA A 47 9.04 -4.96 11.77
C ALA A 47 8.71 -3.68 12.58
N LYS A 48 8.39 -2.55 11.90
CA LYS A 48 7.97 -1.30 12.55
C LYS A 48 6.49 -1.32 12.98
N VAL A 49 5.71 -2.30 12.50
CA VAL A 49 4.28 -2.38 12.76
C VAL A 49 4.02 -3.19 14.04
N PRO A 50 3.33 -2.62 15.05
CA PRO A 50 2.94 -3.35 16.25
C PRO A 50 2.19 -4.65 15.88
N GLY A 51 2.50 -5.76 16.54
CA GLY A 51 1.94 -7.07 16.18
C GLY A 51 0.41 -7.12 16.18
N ASN A 52 -0.26 -6.32 17.01
CA ASN A 52 -1.72 -6.19 17.04
C ASN A 52 -2.31 -5.31 15.91
N ARG A 53 -1.47 -4.82 14.98
CA ARG A 53 -1.84 -3.97 13.83
C ARG A 53 -1.33 -4.51 12.50
N GLN A 54 -0.76 -5.72 12.46
CA GLN A 54 -0.29 -6.35 11.23
C GLN A 54 -1.45 -6.94 10.43
N PHE A 55 -2.29 -6.05 9.88
CA PHE A 55 -3.42 -6.42 9.01
C PHE A 55 -3.12 -6.01 7.57
N TYR A 56 -3.29 -6.95 6.65
CA TYR A 56 -3.13 -6.71 5.22
C TYR A 56 -4.42 -6.18 4.58
N PRO A 57 -4.32 -5.36 3.52
CA PRO A 57 -3.08 -4.74 3.01
C PRO A 57 -2.55 -3.65 3.95
N MET A 58 -1.24 -3.40 3.91
CA MET A 58 -0.58 -2.30 4.62
C MET A 58 -0.07 -1.27 3.61
N VAL A 59 -0.27 0.02 3.89
CA VAL A 59 0.19 1.12 3.04
C VAL A 59 1.24 1.91 3.79
N PHE A 60 2.43 2.01 3.18
CA PHE A 60 3.53 2.83 3.66
C PHE A 60 3.75 4.00 2.70
N ILE A 61 4.04 5.18 3.24
CA ILE A 61 4.48 6.35 2.47
C ILE A 61 5.74 6.87 3.16
N ASN A 62 6.85 6.98 2.41
CA ASN A 62 8.16 7.38 2.93
C ASN A 62 8.56 6.56 4.18
N ASP A 63 8.46 5.24 4.09
CA ASP A 63 8.74 4.26 5.16
C ASP A 63 7.88 4.36 6.43
N GLU A 64 6.86 5.21 6.43
CA GLU A 64 5.90 5.34 7.52
C GLU A 64 4.59 4.62 7.22
N LEU A 65 4.10 3.84 8.18
CA LEU A 65 2.80 3.17 8.06
C LEU A 65 1.66 4.22 8.10
N LYS A 66 0.84 4.27 7.05
CA LYS A 66 -0.31 5.19 6.93
C LYS A 66 -1.66 4.49 6.99
N SER A 67 -1.77 3.25 6.53
CA SER A 67 -3.03 2.47 6.55
C SER A 67 -2.78 0.99 6.76
N VAL A 68 -3.74 0.31 7.39
CA VAL A 68 -3.78 -1.15 7.58
C VAL A 68 -5.19 -1.67 7.28
N GLY A 69 -5.29 -2.88 6.73
CA GLY A 69 -6.57 -3.52 6.44
C GLY A 69 -7.35 -2.96 5.24
N SER A 70 -6.84 -1.90 4.59
CA SER A 70 -7.43 -1.32 3.39
C SER A 70 -6.40 -0.52 2.58
N ALA A 71 -6.47 -0.67 1.26
CA ALA A 71 -5.69 0.07 0.27
C ALA A 71 -6.61 0.60 -0.85
N GLU A 72 -7.86 0.92 -0.51
CA GLU A 72 -8.81 1.47 -1.47
C GLU A 72 -8.30 2.78 -2.08
N TYR A 73 -8.48 2.94 -3.40
CA TYR A 73 -7.84 4.02 -4.16
C TYR A 73 -8.11 5.42 -3.57
N HIS A 74 -9.34 5.68 -3.12
CA HIS A 74 -9.70 6.99 -2.57
C HIS A 74 -8.99 7.30 -1.25
N GLN A 75 -8.70 6.28 -0.43
CA GLN A 75 -7.94 6.43 0.81
C GLN A 75 -6.47 6.71 0.50
N VAL A 76 -5.87 5.93 -0.40
CA VAL A 76 -4.46 6.10 -0.76
C VAL A 76 -4.22 7.43 -1.47
N LEU A 77 -5.11 7.86 -2.37
CA LEU A 77 -5.00 9.18 -3.00
C LEU A 77 -5.06 10.33 -1.99
N TYR A 78 -5.91 10.21 -0.97
CA TYR A 78 -5.98 11.20 0.11
C TYR A 78 -4.66 11.26 0.89
N LEU A 79 -4.12 10.10 1.29
CA LEU A 79 -2.85 10.01 2.03
C LEU A 79 -1.65 10.55 1.22
N VAL A 80 -1.61 10.25 -0.08
CA VAL A 80 -0.56 10.75 -0.98
C VAL A 80 -0.66 12.27 -1.11
N ARG A 81 -1.89 12.81 -1.28
CA ARG A 81 -2.10 14.26 -1.33
C ARG A 81 -1.61 14.98 -0.08
N GLU A 82 -1.97 14.48 1.11
CA GLU A 82 -1.52 15.06 2.40
C GLU A 82 0.01 15.04 2.58
N THR A 83 0.73 14.19 1.84
CA THR A 83 2.18 14.06 1.94
C THR A 83 2.93 14.92 0.92
N ILE A 84 2.32 15.24 -0.21
CA ILE A 84 2.94 16.00 -1.31
C ILE A 84 2.63 17.50 -1.23
N ASP A 85 1.48 17.87 -0.66
CA ASP A 85 1.09 19.26 -0.39
C ASP A 85 1.90 19.86 0.77
#